data_AF-A0A949GTH6-F1
#
_entry.id   AF-A0A949GTH6-F1
#
_cell.length_a   1.000
_cell.length_b   1.000
_cell.length_c   1.000
_cell.angle_alpha   90.00
_cell.angle_beta   90.00
_cell.angle_gamma   90.00
#
_symmetry.space_group_name_H-M   'P 1'
#
loop_
_entity.id
_entity.type
_entity.pdbx_description
1 polymer ?
#
loop_
_entity_poly.entity_id
_entity_poly.type
_entity_poly.pdbx_seq_one_letter_code
_entity_poly.pdbx_strand_id
1 'polypeptide(L)'
;MTGGWQFWIDRGGTFTDIVARRPDGSFSIVKMLSENPERYDDAAVAGILNALGLPPDAPVPEQLIDQVKMGTTVATNALLERKGARTLLVINKGFADLLEIGHQTRPRLFDLAIRKPSMLYGAVEEVSGRVDVSGGILTPPDDEAARAMFARRRAEGFEACAIALIHAWQFPEMEKRLGEIAR
;
A
#
# COMPACT_ATOMS: atom_id res chain seq x y z
N MET A 1 -25.29 26.67 -10.99
CA MET A 1 -25.26 25.20 -11.04
C MET A 1 -25.20 24.71 -9.61
N THR A 2 -26.30 24.16 -9.09
CA THR A 2 -26.31 23.49 -7.77
C THR A 2 -25.55 22.18 -7.95
N GLY A 3 -24.35 22.08 -7.36
CA GLY A 3 -23.53 20.87 -7.45
C GLY A 3 -24.20 19.69 -6.75
N GLY A 4 -23.76 18.46 -7.04
CA GLY A 4 -24.17 17.28 -6.27
C GLY A 4 -23.59 17.30 -4.84
N TRP A 5 -23.87 16.26 -4.07
CA TRP A 5 -23.32 16.10 -2.73
C TRP A 5 -21.80 15.94 -2.75
N GLN A 6 -21.12 16.54 -1.79
CA GLN A 6 -19.67 16.40 -1.60
C GLN A 6 -19.39 15.84 -0.21
N PHE A 7 -18.49 14.86 -0.14
CA PHE A 7 -18.13 14.18 1.10
C PHE A 7 -16.62 14.29 1.36
N TRP A 8 -16.25 14.66 2.58
CA TRP A 8 -14.90 14.53 3.11
C TRP A 8 -14.92 13.58 4.28
N ILE A 9 -14.16 12.50 4.18
CA ILE A 9 -14.19 11.37 5.10
C ILE A 9 -12.81 11.22 5.71
N ASP A 10 -12.73 11.16 7.03
CA ASP A 10 -11.53 10.78 7.76
C ASP A 10 -11.80 9.48 8.52
N ARG A 11 -11.26 8.37 8.00
CA ARG A 11 -11.35 7.06 8.65
C ARG A 11 -10.17 6.87 9.59
N GLY A 12 -10.41 7.14 10.87
CA GLY A 12 -9.50 6.85 11.97
C GLY A 12 -9.60 5.41 12.49
N GLY A 13 -8.88 5.11 13.57
CA GLY A 13 -8.91 3.78 14.20
C GLY A 13 -10.21 3.46 14.94
N THR A 14 -10.81 4.44 15.62
CA THR A 14 -12.04 4.23 16.42
C THR A 14 -13.29 4.80 15.76
N PHE A 15 -13.16 5.98 15.15
CA PHE A 15 -14.26 6.67 14.49
C PHE A 15 -13.92 7.04 13.06
N THR A 16 -14.95 7.04 12.22
CA THR A 16 -14.96 7.63 10.90
C THR A 16 -15.77 8.92 10.96
N ASP A 17 -15.12 10.04 10.70
CA ASP A 17 -15.74 11.37 10.67
C ASP A 17 -16.06 11.74 9.22
N ILE A 18 -17.29 12.17 8.96
CA ILE A 18 -17.78 12.49 7.61
C ILE A 18 -18.37 13.88 7.62
N VAL A 19 -17.81 14.77 6.81
CA VAL A 19 -18.37 16.07 6.50
C VAL A 19 -19.07 15.96 5.15
N ALA A 20 -20.39 16.11 5.16
CA ALA A 20 -21.20 16.10 3.95
C ALA A 20 -21.67 17.52 3.64
N ARG A 21 -21.46 17.98 2.41
CA ARG A 21 -22.02 19.21 1.87
C ARG A 21 -23.13 18.88 0.90
N ARG A 22 -24.30 19.45 1.16
CA ARG A 22 -25.51 19.33 0.36
C ARG A 22 -25.41 20.15 -0.93
N PRO A 23 -26.25 19.84 -1.95
CA PRO A 23 -26.39 20.65 -3.15
C PRO A 23 -26.74 22.12 -2.91
N ASP A 24 -27.45 22.42 -1.82
CA ASP A 24 -27.80 23.78 -1.38
C ASP A 24 -26.65 24.52 -0.69
N GLY A 25 -25.50 23.86 -0.50
CA GLY A 25 -24.30 24.40 0.14
C GLY A 25 -24.27 24.23 1.66
N SER A 26 -25.33 23.73 2.29
CA SER A 26 -25.35 23.43 3.73
C SER A 26 -24.51 22.21 4.07
N PHE A 27 -24.09 22.12 5.34
CA PHE A 27 -23.25 21.02 5.83
C PHE A 27 -23.98 20.14 6.83
N SER A 28 -23.57 18.88 6.92
CA SER A 28 -23.86 17.98 8.04
C SER A 28 -22.64 17.16 8.37
N ILE A 29 -22.51 16.82 9.65
CA ILE A 29 -21.41 16.01 10.16
C ILE A 29 -22.00 14.70 10.67
N VAL A 30 -21.45 13.59 10.21
CA VAL A 30 -21.81 12.24 10.64
C VAL A 30 -20.57 11.60 11.27
N LYS A 31 -20.74 10.99 12.44
CA LYS A 31 -19.68 10.28 13.16
C LYS A 31 -20.09 8.83 13.34
N MET A 32 -19.32 7.93 12.76
CA MET A 32 -19.57 6.49 12.78
C MET A 32 -18.46 5.78 13.55
N LEU A 33 -18.74 4.62 14.15
CA LEU A 33 -17.65 3.73 14.60
C LEU A 33 -16.92 3.19 13.37
N SER A 34 -15.58 3.19 13.39
CA SER A 34 -14.76 2.72 12.27
C SER A 34 -14.98 1.24 11.93
N GLU A 35 -15.31 0.43 12.94
CA GLU A 35 -15.66 -0.98 12.80
C GLU A 35 -16.94 -1.24 13.61
N ASN A 36 -17.99 -1.73 12.93
CA ASN A 36 -19.24 -2.16 13.56
C ASN A 36 -19.97 -3.18 12.66
N PRO A 37 -19.43 -4.41 12.56
CA PRO A 37 -19.91 -5.43 11.62
C PRO A 37 -21.36 -5.87 11.87
N GLU A 38 -21.93 -5.61 13.06
CA GLU A 38 -23.34 -5.88 13.35
C GLU A 38 -24.31 -4.90 12.65
N ARG A 39 -23.80 -3.76 12.16
CA ARG A 39 -24.63 -2.69 11.58
C ARG A 39 -24.27 -2.32 10.15
N TYR A 40 -23.01 -2.45 9.77
CA TYR A 40 -22.53 -2.10 8.44
C TYR A 40 -21.15 -2.71 8.16
N ASP A 41 -20.89 -3.02 6.89
CA ASP A 41 -19.59 -3.54 6.45
C ASP A 41 -18.52 -2.45 6.35
N ASP A 42 -18.91 -1.22 5.95
CA ASP A 42 -18.00 -0.09 5.82
C ASP A 42 -18.62 1.21 6.37
N ALA A 43 -17.90 1.84 7.30
CA ALA A 43 -18.33 3.04 7.99
C ALA A 43 -18.48 4.27 7.08
N ALA A 44 -17.66 4.37 6.02
CA ALA A 44 -17.72 5.48 5.07
C ALA A 44 -18.99 5.39 4.21
N VAL A 45 -19.28 4.20 3.69
CA VAL A 45 -20.51 3.93 2.92
C VAL A 45 -21.75 4.17 3.79
N ALA A 46 -21.78 3.59 4.99
CA ALA A 46 -22.90 3.73 5.92
C ALA A 46 -23.15 5.20 6.30
N GLY A 47 -22.08 5.99 6.50
CA GLY A 47 -22.23 7.39 6.83
C GLY A 47 -22.63 8.29 5.65
N ILE A 48 -22.26 7.93 4.41
CA ILE A 48 -22.82 8.56 3.19
C ILE A 48 -24.33 8.31 3.14
N LEU A 49 -24.77 7.06 3.28
CA LEU A 49 -26.19 6.71 3.29
C LEU A 49 -26.95 7.43 4.41
N ASN A 50 -26.37 7.50 5.61
CA ASN A 50 -26.93 8.25 6.73
C ASN A 50 -27.10 9.76 6.40
N ALA A 51 -26.09 10.39 5.80
CA ALA A 51 -26.16 11.79 5.41
C ALA A 51 -27.22 12.05 4.32
N LEU A 52 -27.42 11.08 3.42
CA LEU A 52 -28.46 11.08 2.40
C LEU A 52 -29.86 10.73 2.95
N GLY A 53 -29.97 10.29 4.20
CA GLY A 53 -31.22 9.82 4.81
C GLY A 53 -31.72 8.49 4.24
N LEU A 54 -30.80 7.67 3.70
CA LEU A 54 -31.09 6.36 3.11
C LEU A 54 -30.86 5.24 4.13
N PRO A 55 -31.55 4.09 3.97
CA PRO A 55 -31.32 2.93 4.84
C PRO A 55 -29.92 2.34 4.62
N PRO A 56 -29.34 1.65 5.62
CA PRO A 56 -27.95 1.15 5.58
C PRO A 56 -27.62 0.21 4.41
N ASP A 57 -28.61 -0.55 3.93
CA ASP A 57 -28.43 -1.53 2.85
C ASP A 57 -28.81 -0.99 1.47
N ALA A 58 -29.15 0.31 1.37
CA ALA A 58 -29.47 0.91 0.08
C ALA A 58 -28.21 1.07 -0.78
N PRO A 59 -28.32 0.91 -2.11
CA PRO A 59 -27.24 1.29 -3.00
C PRO A 59 -26.98 2.79 -2.92
N VAL A 60 -25.71 3.20 -2.97
CA VAL A 60 -25.32 4.61 -3.01
C VAL A 60 -25.76 5.20 -4.35
N PRO A 61 -26.58 6.26 -4.38
CA PRO A 61 -27.05 6.88 -5.62
C PRO A 61 -25.95 7.76 -6.23
N GLU A 62 -25.05 7.16 -7.00
CA GLU A 62 -23.88 7.82 -7.59
C GLU A 62 -24.21 9.12 -8.32
N GLN A 63 -25.39 9.20 -8.96
CA GLN A 63 -25.82 10.39 -9.72
C GLN A 63 -26.06 11.62 -8.84
N LEU A 64 -26.22 11.43 -7.53
CA LEU A 64 -26.39 12.51 -6.55
C LEU A 64 -25.05 12.99 -5.97
N ILE A 65 -23.95 12.29 -6.23
CA ILE A 65 -22.65 12.54 -5.62
C ILE A 65 -21.74 13.21 -6.64
N ASP A 66 -21.27 14.41 -6.28
CA ASP A 66 -20.29 15.16 -7.07
C ASP A 66 -18.86 14.75 -6.70
N GLN A 67 -18.59 14.54 -5.41
CA GLN A 67 -17.24 14.19 -4.96
C GLN A 67 -17.23 13.42 -3.65
N VAL A 68 -16.31 12.46 -3.55
CA VAL A 68 -15.91 11.84 -2.28
C VAL A 68 -14.40 11.98 -2.14
N LYS A 69 -13.94 12.56 -1.03
CA LYS A 69 -12.53 12.58 -0.63
C LYS A 69 -12.39 11.78 0.66
N MET A 70 -11.45 10.86 0.69
CA MET A 70 -11.19 10.03 1.86
C MET A 70 -9.73 10.12 2.28
N GLY A 71 -9.51 10.57 3.51
CA GLY A 71 -8.29 10.36 4.26
C GLY A 71 -8.46 9.16 5.18
N THR A 72 -7.39 8.40 5.39
CA THR A 72 -7.41 7.30 6.35
C THR A 72 -6.06 7.13 7.02
N THR A 73 -6.09 6.74 8.30
CA THR A 73 -4.89 6.39 9.05
C THR A 73 -4.58 4.89 9.02
N VAL A 74 -5.39 4.08 8.34
CA VAL A 74 -5.28 2.60 8.34
C VAL A 74 -3.91 2.14 7.84
N ALA A 75 -3.42 2.70 6.72
CA ALA A 75 -2.12 2.32 6.15
C ALA A 75 -0.95 2.69 7.08
N THR A 76 -0.98 3.87 7.68
CA THR A 76 0.07 4.32 8.61
C THR A 76 0.09 3.48 9.88
N ASN A 77 -1.08 3.16 10.46
CA ASN A 77 -1.17 2.31 11.64
C ASN A 77 -0.72 0.89 11.33
N ALA A 78 -1.11 0.33 10.18
CA ALA A 78 -0.64 -0.97 9.71
C ALA A 78 0.90 -1.03 9.65
N LEU A 79 1.54 0.02 9.13
CA LEU A 79 2.99 0.13 9.08
C LEU A 79 3.62 0.22 10.48
N LEU A 80 3.09 1.09 11.35
CA LEU A 80 3.61 1.30 12.71
C LEU A 80 3.45 0.05 13.59
N GLU A 81 2.32 -0.64 13.46
CA GLU A 81 2.00 -1.87 14.21
C GLU A 81 2.57 -3.13 13.56
N ARG A 82 3.29 -3.01 12.42
CA ARG A 82 3.83 -4.13 11.64
C ARG A 82 2.76 -5.16 11.26
N LYS A 83 1.53 -4.69 11.03
CA LYS A 83 0.42 -5.49 10.54
C LYS A 83 0.33 -5.36 9.03
N GLY A 84 0.73 -6.40 8.32
CA GLY A 84 0.67 -6.43 6.86
C GLY A 84 1.09 -7.79 6.33
N ALA A 85 1.01 -7.94 5.01
CA ALA A 85 1.42 -9.15 4.32
C ALA A 85 2.91 -9.44 4.56
N ARG A 86 3.25 -10.70 4.85
CA ARG A 86 4.65 -11.11 4.96
C ARG A 86 5.31 -10.96 3.59
N THR A 87 6.20 -9.97 3.48
CA THR A 87 6.71 -9.48 2.20
C THR A 87 8.13 -9.96 1.93
N LEU A 88 8.37 -10.48 0.72
CA LEU A 88 9.68 -10.81 0.19
C LEU A 88 10.29 -9.60 -0.54
N LEU A 89 11.58 -9.32 -0.34
CA LEU A 89 12.33 -8.40 -1.19
C LEU A 89 13.06 -9.18 -2.29
N VAL A 90 12.88 -8.78 -3.55
CA VAL A 90 13.57 -9.34 -4.71
C VAL A 90 14.46 -8.26 -5.33
N ILE A 91 15.75 -8.51 -5.40
CA ILE A 91 16.77 -7.51 -5.79
C ILE A 91 17.84 -8.14 -6.70
N ASN A 92 18.63 -7.32 -7.40
CA ASN A 92 19.74 -7.85 -8.20
C ASN A 92 20.75 -8.60 -7.34
N LYS A 93 21.37 -9.63 -7.91
CA LYS A 93 22.49 -10.35 -7.30
C LYS A 93 23.65 -9.44 -6.90
N GLY A 94 24.17 -9.64 -5.69
CA GLY A 94 25.20 -8.84 -5.04
C GLY A 94 24.68 -7.64 -4.25
N PHE A 95 23.36 -7.53 -4.04
CA PHE A 95 22.71 -6.39 -3.38
C PHE A 95 21.75 -6.82 -2.25
N ALA A 96 21.81 -8.05 -1.77
CA ALA A 96 20.95 -8.57 -0.70
C ALA A 96 20.84 -7.61 0.51
N ASP A 97 21.95 -7.01 0.92
CA ASP A 97 22.04 -6.16 2.11
C ASP A 97 21.77 -4.68 1.85
N LEU A 98 21.37 -4.29 0.62
CA LEU A 98 21.30 -2.87 0.23
C LEU A 98 20.39 -2.04 1.16
N LEU A 99 19.20 -2.54 1.49
CA LEU A 99 18.28 -1.85 2.40
C LEU A 99 18.73 -1.90 3.86
N GLU A 100 19.48 -2.93 4.24
CA GLU A 100 20.05 -3.04 5.58
C GLU A 100 21.23 -2.09 5.80
N ILE A 101 22.07 -1.92 4.79
CA ILE A 101 23.12 -0.90 4.76
C ILE A 101 22.47 0.50 4.74
N GLY A 102 21.41 0.67 3.94
CA GLY A 102 20.74 1.95 3.73
C GLY A 102 21.72 2.98 3.16
N HIS A 103 21.57 4.23 3.57
CA HIS A 103 22.45 5.33 3.16
C HIS A 103 23.50 5.67 4.24
N GLN A 104 23.78 4.74 5.15
CA GLN A 104 24.73 4.89 6.27
C GLN A 104 24.47 6.06 7.23
N THR A 105 23.33 6.75 7.14
CA THR A 105 22.99 7.82 8.09
C THR A 105 22.78 7.24 9.47
N ARG A 106 23.39 7.90 10.46
CA ARG A 106 23.27 7.55 11.86
C ARG A 106 22.29 8.52 12.52
N PRO A 107 21.25 8.03 13.22
CA PRO A 107 20.36 8.90 14.00
C PRO A 107 21.13 9.72 15.05
N ARG A 108 22.18 9.14 15.64
CA ARG A 108 23.12 9.79 16.56
C ARG A 108 24.54 9.44 16.11
N LEU A 109 25.29 10.45 15.66
CA LEU A 109 26.57 10.26 14.96
C LEU A 109 27.63 9.52 15.80
N PHE A 110 27.64 9.79 17.11
CA PHE A 110 28.67 9.31 18.05
C PHE A 110 28.28 8.05 18.82
N ASP A 111 27.10 7.49 18.57
CA ASP A 111 26.73 6.21 19.19
C ASP A 111 27.64 5.10 18.66
N LEU A 112 28.37 4.44 19.56
CA LEU A 112 29.17 3.26 19.24
C LEU A 112 28.29 2.04 18.95
N ALA A 113 27.11 1.96 19.58
CA ALA A 113 26.12 0.90 19.39
C ALA A 113 24.91 1.43 18.61
N ILE A 114 25.03 1.46 17.28
CA ILE A 114 23.97 1.96 16.39
C ILE A 114 22.81 0.97 16.38
N ARG A 115 21.61 1.43 16.74
CA ARG A 115 20.37 0.68 16.58
C ARG A 115 19.68 1.10 15.30
N LYS A 116 19.65 0.22 14.30
CA LYS A 116 18.90 0.43 13.06
C LYS A 116 17.43 0.04 13.27
N PRO A 117 16.47 0.68 12.58
CA PRO A 117 15.11 0.16 12.48
C PRO A 117 15.13 -1.25 11.91
N SER A 118 14.21 -2.11 12.36
CA SER A 118 14.04 -3.44 11.76
C SER A 118 13.51 -3.34 10.34
N MET A 119 13.93 -4.27 9.48
CA MET A 119 13.49 -4.33 8.08
C MET A 119 12.00 -4.62 7.97
N LEU A 120 11.37 -4.12 6.91
CA LEU A 120 9.94 -4.37 6.63
C LEU A 120 9.72 -5.72 5.94
N TYR A 121 10.70 -6.20 5.17
CA TYR A 121 10.65 -7.51 4.52
C TYR A 121 11.02 -8.64 5.48
N GLY A 122 10.50 -9.83 5.22
CA GLY A 122 10.81 -11.04 5.97
C GLY A 122 12.01 -11.84 5.45
N ALA A 123 12.35 -11.68 4.16
CA ALA A 123 13.54 -12.26 3.54
C ALA A 123 13.92 -11.47 2.28
N VAL A 124 15.15 -11.70 1.81
CA VAL A 124 15.66 -11.17 0.54
C VAL A 124 15.98 -12.34 -0.39
N GLU A 125 15.67 -12.16 -1.67
CA GLU A 125 16.05 -13.04 -2.77
C GLU A 125 16.78 -12.25 -3.85
N GLU A 126 17.88 -12.83 -4.30
CA GLU A 126 18.70 -12.24 -5.34
C GLU A 126 18.40 -12.90 -6.68
N VAL A 127 18.11 -12.09 -7.70
CA VAL A 127 17.77 -12.58 -9.04
C VAL A 127 18.86 -12.23 -10.06
N SER A 128 18.99 -13.09 -11.06
CA SER A 128 19.74 -12.77 -12.27
C SER A 128 18.98 -11.71 -13.06
N GLY A 129 19.72 -10.92 -13.84
CA GLY A 129 19.17 -9.78 -14.55
C GLY A 129 19.79 -8.48 -14.08
N ARG A 130 20.45 -7.76 -14.98
CA ARG A 130 21.03 -6.45 -14.70
C ARG A 130 21.10 -5.63 -15.98
N VAL A 131 20.69 -4.38 -15.87
CA VAL A 131 20.85 -3.38 -16.92
C VAL A 131 21.87 -2.34 -16.48
N ASP A 132 22.55 -1.71 -17.43
CA ASP A 132 23.36 -0.52 -17.18
C ASP A 132 22.51 0.77 -17.22
N VAL A 133 23.17 1.91 -17.01
CA VAL A 133 22.54 3.24 -17.00
C VAL A 133 21.96 3.66 -18.37
N SER A 134 22.41 3.02 -19.46
CA SER A 134 21.92 3.26 -20.83
C SER A 134 20.83 2.28 -21.26
N GLY A 135 20.50 1.28 -20.43
CA GLY A 135 19.52 0.23 -20.71
C GLY A 135 20.12 -1.01 -21.39
N GLY A 136 21.44 -1.07 -21.54
CA GLY A 136 22.13 -2.25 -22.02
C GLY A 136 22.01 -3.41 -21.03
N ILE A 137 21.66 -4.60 -21.50
CA ILE A 137 21.59 -5.80 -20.65
C ILE A 137 23.02 -6.25 -20.34
N LEU A 138 23.45 -6.06 -19.09
CA LEU A 138 24.72 -6.56 -18.56
C LEU A 138 24.63 -8.03 -18.19
N THR A 139 23.48 -8.46 -17.68
CA THR A 139 23.23 -9.85 -17.30
C THR A 139 21.78 -10.18 -17.63
N PRO A 140 21.51 -11.27 -18.37
CA PRO A 140 20.14 -11.65 -18.70
C PRO A 140 19.38 -12.15 -17.46
N PRO A 141 18.05 -11.97 -17.42
CA PRO A 141 17.22 -12.59 -16.39
C PRO A 141 17.18 -14.12 -16.57
N ASP A 142 17.00 -14.83 -15.48
CA ASP A 142 16.78 -16.27 -15.44
C ASP A 142 15.36 -16.56 -14.93
N ASP A 143 14.44 -16.73 -15.88
CA ASP A 143 13.02 -16.88 -15.60
C ASP A 143 12.69 -18.20 -14.90
N GLU A 144 13.42 -19.27 -15.22
CA GLU A 144 13.18 -20.59 -14.64
C GLU A 144 13.59 -20.58 -13.16
N ALA A 145 14.77 -20.03 -12.86
CA ALA A 145 15.22 -19.83 -11.50
C ALA A 145 14.27 -18.89 -10.72
N ALA A 146 13.82 -17.79 -11.33
CA ALA A 146 12.87 -16.88 -10.71
C ALA A 146 11.54 -17.57 -10.37
N ARG A 147 10.99 -18.37 -11.30
CA ARG A 147 9.75 -19.13 -11.09
C ARG A 147 9.88 -20.11 -9.93
N ALA A 148 10.98 -20.87 -9.89
CA ALA A 148 11.24 -21.81 -8.80
C ALA A 148 11.39 -21.09 -7.44
N MET A 149 12.08 -19.95 -7.42
CA MET A 149 12.23 -19.11 -6.23
C MET A 149 10.88 -18.60 -5.71
N PHE A 150 10.04 -18.02 -6.57
CA PHE A 150 8.73 -17.50 -6.17
C PHE A 150 7.81 -18.62 -5.64
N ALA A 151 7.78 -19.77 -6.31
CA ALA A 151 7.01 -20.92 -5.85
C ALA A 151 7.45 -21.40 -4.45
N ARG A 152 8.77 -21.49 -4.22
CA ARG A 152 9.33 -21.86 -2.92
C ARG A 152 8.97 -20.84 -1.84
N ARG A 153 9.17 -19.54 -2.10
CA ARG A 153 8.87 -18.48 -1.10
C ARG A 153 7.39 -18.38 -0.78
N ARG A 154 6.52 -18.60 -1.76
CA ARG A 154 5.08 -18.71 -1.50
C ARG A 154 4.75 -19.89 -0.58
N ALA A 155 5.37 -21.05 -0.80
CA ALA A 155 5.20 -22.22 0.07
C ALA A 155 5.73 -21.98 1.51
N GLU A 156 6.71 -21.09 1.68
CA GLU A 156 7.22 -20.64 2.99
C GLU A 156 6.31 -19.60 3.69
N GLY A 157 5.19 -19.22 3.07
CA GLY A 157 4.19 -18.30 3.62
C GLY A 157 4.45 -16.83 3.35
N PHE A 158 5.20 -16.49 2.29
CA PHE A 158 5.25 -15.11 1.79
C PHE A 158 3.99 -14.81 0.96
N GLU A 159 3.31 -13.72 1.32
CA GLU A 159 2.02 -13.31 0.73
C GLU A 159 2.18 -12.19 -0.31
N ALA A 160 3.28 -11.45 -0.22
CA ALA A 160 3.60 -10.36 -1.12
C ALA A 160 5.10 -10.37 -1.48
N CYS A 161 5.45 -9.75 -2.60
CA CYS A 161 6.84 -9.45 -2.94
C CYS A 161 7.00 -8.02 -3.45
N ALA A 162 8.15 -7.43 -3.16
CA ALA A 162 8.60 -6.16 -3.72
C ALA A 162 9.82 -6.46 -4.59
N ILE A 163 9.73 -6.13 -5.87
CA ILE A 163 10.81 -6.32 -6.85
C ILE A 163 11.43 -4.95 -7.09
N ALA A 164 12.73 -4.81 -6.81
CA ALA A 164 13.46 -3.56 -6.89
C ALA A 164 14.81 -3.79 -7.57
N LEU A 165 14.89 -3.56 -8.87
CA LEU A 165 16.08 -3.74 -9.69
C LEU A 165 16.74 -2.39 -10.04
N ILE A 166 18.06 -2.42 -10.15
CA ILE A 166 18.89 -1.28 -10.55
C ILE A 166 18.41 -0.75 -11.91
N HIS A 167 18.25 0.58 -11.98
CA HIS A 167 17.77 1.33 -13.14
C HIS A 167 16.35 1.00 -13.63
N ALA A 168 15.55 0.23 -12.87
CA ALA A 168 14.17 -0.07 -13.26
C ALA A 168 13.23 1.15 -13.31
N TRP A 169 13.61 2.25 -12.64
CA TRP A 169 12.94 3.54 -12.77
C TRP A 169 12.96 4.09 -14.22
N GLN A 170 13.92 3.64 -15.05
CA GLN A 170 14.03 3.99 -16.47
C GLN A 170 13.75 2.80 -17.39
N PHE A 171 14.18 1.58 -17.00
CA PHE A 171 14.07 0.35 -17.79
C PHE A 171 13.31 -0.73 -17.00
N PRO A 172 11.97 -0.61 -16.87
CA PRO A 172 11.15 -1.44 -15.96
C PRO A 172 10.84 -2.83 -16.50
N GLU A 173 11.27 -3.18 -17.72
CA GLU A 173 10.86 -4.38 -18.44
C GLU A 173 11.15 -5.66 -17.64
N MET A 174 12.28 -5.70 -16.95
CA MET A 174 12.69 -6.85 -16.16
C MET A 174 11.88 -7.01 -14.87
N GLU A 175 11.57 -5.91 -14.17
CA GLU A 175 10.68 -5.94 -13.00
C GLU A 175 9.27 -6.37 -13.38
N LYS A 176 8.74 -5.87 -14.51
CA LYS A 176 7.44 -6.26 -15.05
C LYS A 176 7.40 -7.76 -15.35
N ARG A 177 8.42 -8.28 -16.04
CA ARG A 177 8.56 -9.71 -16.37
C ARG A 177 8.61 -10.57 -15.10
N LEU A 178 9.42 -10.20 -14.11
CA LEU A 178 9.45 -10.93 -12.84
C LEU A 178 8.11 -10.83 -12.09
N GLY A 179 7.43 -9.68 -12.15
CA GLY A 179 6.10 -9.48 -11.59
C GLY A 179 5.03 -10.36 -12.25
N GLU A 180 5.14 -10.62 -13.55
CA GLU A 180 4.30 -11.59 -14.25
C GLU A 180 4.59 -13.03 -13.82
N ILE A 181 5.85 -13.38 -13.60
CA ILE A 181 6.24 -14.72 -13.10
C ILE A 181 5.76 -14.94 -11.66
N ALA A 182 5.71 -13.88 -10.85
CA ALA A 182 5.33 -13.95 -9.43
C ALA A 182 3.82 -14.08 -9.17
N ARG A 183 2.97 -13.74 -10.15
CA ARG A 183 1.50 -13.86 -10.06
C ARG A 183 1.04 -15.30 -10.29
#